data_AF-A0A3G6NAV6-F1
#
_entry.id   AF-A0A3G6NAV6-F1
#
_cell.length_a   1.000
_cell.length_b   1.000
_cell.length_c   1.000
_cell.angle_alpha   90.00
_cell.angle_beta   90.00
_cell.angle_gamma   90.00
#
_symmetry.space_group_name_H-M   'P 1'
#
loop_
_entity.id
_entity.type
_entity.pdbx_description
1 polymer ?
#
loop_
_entity_poly.entity_id
_entity_poly.type
_entity_poly.pdbx_seq_one_letter_code
_entity_poly.pdbx_strand_id
1 'polypeptide(L)'
;MKNLIVIFWCIFLLQSCKKEVSKQEDYMKIIQGKETNTTIIYKNGKLVSSEVFDKKQGYIDSKYVYKDGAVVKIYQYYPDKKVQSYSYLFKAPHNYTTTEYHKNGKVASEGEGDYYKANNLYLKRGEWIFYNKSGKPFSIYAFMHDGKKQYVKSEILFDTITGKIKKDTVFNPPFLLESGGFVPIKSSNSKNK
;
A
#
# COMPACT_ATOMS: atom_id res chain seq x y z
N MET A 1 -64.78 10.14 32.70
CA MET A 1 -63.73 10.55 31.75
C MET A 1 -62.59 11.24 32.50
N LYS A 2 -61.75 10.46 33.18
CA LYS A 2 -60.59 10.94 33.95
C LYS A 2 -59.59 9.80 33.94
N ASN A 3 -58.88 9.59 32.83
CA ASN A 3 -57.74 8.67 32.72
C ASN A 3 -57.07 8.76 31.33
N LEU A 4 -57.00 9.96 30.74
CA LEU A 4 -56.36 10.17 29.43
C LEU A 4 -55.28 11.27 29.45
N ILE A 5 -54.74 11.60 30.62
CA ILE A 5 -53.74 12.66 30.78
C ILE A 5 -52.36 12.09 31.21
N VAL A 6 -52.31 10.86 31.71
CA VAL A 6 -51.05 10.29 32.25
C VAL A 6 -50.13 9.72 31.17
N ILE A 7 -50.64 9.38 29.99
CA ILE A 7 -49.83 8.77 28.91
C ILE A 7 -48.99 9.81 28.15
N PHE A 8 -49.40 11.09 28.16
CA PHE A 8 -48.71 12.14 27.40
C PHE A 8 -47.43 12.67 28.08
N TRP A 9 -47.26 12.42 29.38
CA TRP A 9 -46.09 12.88 30.15
C TRP A 9 -44.88 11.94 30.06
N CYS A 10 -45.07 10.66 29.70
CA CYS A 10 -43.95 9.73 29.54
C CYS A 10 -43.21 9.88 28.20
N ILE A 11 -43.82 10.48 27.18
CA ILE A 11 -43.22 10.61 25.84
C ILE A 11 -42.16 11.73 25.81
N PHE A 12 -42.28 12.75 26.67
CA PHE A 12 -41.32 13.87 26.72
C PHE A 12 -39.98 13.54 27.42
N LEU A 13 -39.94 12.51 28.26
CA LEU A 13 -38.70 12.08 28.92
C LEU A 13 -37.77 11.26 28.02
N LEU A 14 -38.25 10.77 26.87
CA LEU A 14 -37.44 10.03 25.91
C LEU A 14 -36.68 10.91 24.90
N GLN A 15 -36.94 12.23 24.87
CA GLN A 15 -36.25 13.14 23.94
C GLN A 15 -34.95 13.75 24.48
N SER A 16 -34.54 13.44 25.72
CA SER A 16 -33.33 14.02 26.33
C SER A 16 -32.09 13.13 26.31
N CYS A 17 -32.03 12.10 25.45
CA CYS A 17 -30.75 11.56 24.99
C CYS A 17 -30.28 12.35 23.76
N LYS A 18 -29.97 13.64 23.94
CA LYS A 18 -28.98 14.25 23.06
C LYS A 18 -27.70 13.49 23.33
N LYS A 19 -27.33 12.60 22.42
CA LYS A 19 -26.01 11.98 22.41
C LYS A 19 -25.02 13.15 22.40
N GLU A 20 -24.44 13.47 23.56
CA GLU A 20 -23.28 14.35 23.61
C GLU A 20 -22.31 13.75 22.60
N VAL A 21 -22.12 14.45 21.49
CA VAL A 21 -20.99 14.18 20.62
C VAL A 21 -19.80 14.62 21.46
N SER A 22 -19.32 13.70 22.30
CA SER A 22 -18.01 13.79 22.94
C SER A 22 -17.05 14.14 21.81
N LYS A 23 -16.69 15.41 21.72
CA LYS A 23 -15.64 15.88 20.84
C LYS A 23 -14.36 15.33 21.45
N GLN A 24 -14.05 14.09 21.14
CA GLN A 24 -12.75 13.53 21.47
C GLN A 24 -11.71 14.42 20.78
N GLU A 25 -10.81 15.01 21.55
CA GLU A 25 -9.84 15.95 21.02
C GLU A 25 -8.87 15.25 20.04
N ASP A 26 -8.28 16.04 19.14
CA ASP A 26 -7.21 15.56 18.26
C ASP A 26 -5.95 15.31 19.11
N TYR A 27 -5.31 14.16 18.94
CA TYR A 27 -4.10 13.83 19.69
C TYR A 27 -3.13 12.94 18.90
N MET A 28 -1.90 12.89 19.39
CA MET A 28 -0.80 12.13 18.80
C MET A 28 -0.19 11.19 19.84
N LYS A 29 0.13 9.96 19.42
CA LYS A 29 0.82 8.95 20.25
C LYS A 29 2.10 8.53 19.55
N ILE A 30 3.20 8.45 20.30
CA ILE A 30 4.47 7.90 19.81
C ILE A 30 4.68 6.52 20.43
N ILE A 31 4.93 5.52 19.59
CA ILE A 31 5.32 4.16 20.00
C ILE A 31 6.80 3.99 19.66
N GLN A 32 7.61 3.75 20.67
CA GLN A 32 9.03 3.47 20.49
C GLN A 32 9.26 1.97 20.31
N GLY A 33 9.71 1.57 19.12
CA GLY A 33 10.18 0.21 18.83
C GLY A 33 11.69 0.08 18.99
N LYS A 34 12.23 -1.13 18.80
CA LYS A 34 13.68 -1.37 18.83
C LYS A 34 14.40 -0.65 17.69
N GLU A 35 13.86 -0.75 16.48
CA GLU A 35 14.49 -0.24 15.25
C GLU A 35 13.73 0.94 14.64
N THR A 36 12.47 1.12 15.00
CA THR A 36 11.61 2.18 14.44
C THR A 36 10.88 2.95 15.54
N ASN A 37 10.47 4.18 15.22
CA ASN A 37 9.49 4.93 16.00
C ASN A 37 8.22 5.07 15.15
N THR A 38 7.05 4.87 15.75
CA THR A 38 5.77 5.09 15.06
C THR A 38 5.01 6.24 15.70
N THR A 39 4.72 7.27 14.91
CA THR A 39 3.82 8.36 15.29
C THR A 39 2.43 8.05 14.79
N ILE A 40 1.44 8.04 15.68
CA ILE A 40 0.03 7.74 15.39
C ILE A 40 -0.79 9.00 15.64
N ILE A 41 -1.60 9.40 14.67
CA ILE A 41 -2.40 10.62 14.70
C ILE A 41 -3.88 10.26 14.74
N TYR A 42 -4.58 10.77 15.74
CA TYR A 42 -6.01 10.66 15.92
C TYR A 42 -6.68 12.01 15.70
N LYS A 43 -7.82 12.00 14.99
CA LYS A 43 -8.69 13.17 14.85
C LYS A 43 -10.12 12.82 15.23
N ASN A 44 -10.74 13.61 16.09
CA ASN A 44 -12.07 13.31 16.63
C ASN A 44 -12.18 11.86 17.14
N GLY A 45 -11.14 11.38 17.84
CA GLY A 45 -11.06 9.99 18.33
C GLY A 45 -10.81 8.90 17.29
N LYS A 46 -10.74 9.25 16.01
CA LYS A 46 -10.51 8.29 14.91
C LYS A 46 -9.05 8.29 14.49
N LEU A 47 -8.48 7.09 14.31
CA LEU A 47 -7.17 6.94 13.69
C LEU A 47 -7.23 7.45 12.24
N VAL A 48 -6.40 8.44 11.90
CA VAL A 48 -6.35 9.01 10.53
C VAL A 48 -5.02 8.77 9.83
N SER A 49 -3.92 8.68 10.57
CA SER A 49 -2.62 8.35 9.97
C SER A 49 -1.64 7.75 10.97
N SER A 50 -0.66 7.01 10.45
CA SER A 50 0.53 6.62 11.19
C SER A 50 1.78 6.79 10.34
N GLU A 51 2.86 7.25 10.92
CA GLU A 51 4.17 7.47 10.28
C GLU A 51 5.22 6.64 11.00
N VAL A 52 6.00 5.87 10.25
CA VAL A 52 7.07 5.01 10.77
C VAL A 52 8.41 5.65 10.40
N PHE A 53 9.27 5.83 11.40
CA PHE A 53 10.60 6.41 11.27
C PHE A 53 11.65 5.34 11.55
N ASP A 54 12.62 5.20 10.65
CA ASP A 54 13.81 4.38 10.88
C ASP A 54 14.72 5.10 11.89
N LYS A 55 14.98 4.48 13.06
CA LYS A 55 15.81 5.10 14.11
C LYS A 55 17.27 5.22 13.70
N LYS A 56 17.80 4.27 12.94
CA LYS A 56 19.20 4.22 12.53
C LYS A 56 19.50 5.29 11.49
N GLN A 57 18.56 5.52 10.58
CA GLN A 57 18.76 6.43 9.46
C GLN A 57 18.12 7.81 9.64
N GLY A 58 17.23 7.97 10.62
CA GLY A 58 16.68 9.27 11.01
C GLY A 58 15.69 9.86 10.01
N TYR A 59 15.12 9.05 9.11
CA TYR A 59 14.13 9.48 8.12
C TYR A 59 12.81 8.70 8.27
N ILE A 60 11.75 9.25 7.68
CA ILE A 60 10.45 8.59 7.56
C ILE A 60 10.56 7.43 6.57
N ASP A 61 10.29 6.22 7.02
CA ASP A 61 10.28 5.01 6.19
C ASP A 61 8.94 4.91 5.45
N SER A 62 7.83 5.01 6.20
CA SER A 62 6.50 4.81 5.65
C SER A 62 5.41 5.64 6.32
N LYS A 63 4.35 5.93 5.58
CA LYS A 63 3.15 6.62 6.05
C LYS A 63 1.90 5.87 5.62
N TYR A 64 0.98 5.69 6.56
CA TYR A 64 -0.30 5.02 6.37
C TYR A 64 -1.42 6.01 6.62
N VAL A 65 -2.41 6.06 5.75
CA VAL A 65 -3.62 6.87 5.90
C VAL A 65 -4.80 5.94 6.13
N TYR A 66 -5.64 6.27 7.11
CA TYR A 66 -6.77 5.45 7.52
C TYR A 66 -8.09 6.14 7.21
N LYS A 67 -9.09 5.35 6.82
CA LYS A 67 -10.49 5.76 6.72
C LYS A 67 -11.35 4.61 7.23
N ASP A 68 -12.23 4.92 8.18
CA ASP A 68 -13.16 3.95 8.78
C ASP A 68 -12.46 2.66 9.28
N GLY A 69 -11.27 2.82 9.87
CA GLY A 69 -10.46 1.73 10.42
C GLY A 69 -9.60 0.96 9.40
N ALA A 70 -9.84 1.14 8.10
CA ALA A 70 -9.04 0.54 7.04
C ALA A 70 -7.88 1.45 6.62
N VAL A 71 -6.73 0.86 6.26
CA VAL A 71 -5.67 1.57 5.55
C VAL A 71 -6.17 1.83 4.13
N VAL A 72 -6.20 3.09 3.71
CA VAL A 72 -6.64 3.48 2.37
C VAL A 72 -5.51 3.99 1.50
N LYS A 73 -4.40 4.43 2.10
CA LYS A 73 -3.19 4.82 1.39
C LYS A 73 -1.95 4.40 2.15
N ILE A 74 -0.92 4.02 1.41
CA ILE A 74 0.40 3.67 1.92
C ILE A 74 1.42 4.44 1.10
N TYR A 75 2.36 5.09 1.76
CA TYR A 75 3.51 5.74 1.16
C TYR A 75 4.77 5.11 1.75
N GLN A 76 5.73 4.79 0.90
CA GLN A 76 7.10 4.48 1.32
C GLN A 76 8.03 5.54 0.74
N TYR A 77 9.10 5.84 1.47
CA TYR A 77 9.99 6.93 1.12
C TYR A 77 11.44 6.45 0.97
N TYR A 78 12.13 7.09 0.05
CA TYR A 78 13.58 7.05 0.01
C TYR A 78 14.18 7.84 1.19
N PRO A 79 15.47 7.63 1.52
CA PRO A 79 16.17 8.41 2.55
C PRO A 79 16.12 9.93 2.34
N ASP A 80 16.03 10.39 1.10
CA ASP A 80 15.90 11.82 0.74
C ASP A 80 14.46 12.34 0.86
N LYS A 81 13.56 11.57 1.48
CA LYS A 81 12.14 11.86 1.72
C LYS A 81 11.29 11.93 0.45
N LYS A 82 11.83 11.59 -0.72
CA LYS A 82 11.01 11.42 -1.93
C LYS A 82 10.19 10.15 -1.83
N VAL A 83 9.00 10.17 -2.43
CA VAL A 83 8.12 9.01 -2.49
C VAL A 83 8.80 7.92 -3.32
N GLN A 84 9.04 6.77 -2.71
CA GLN A 84 9.52 5.55 -3.36
C GLN A 84 8.35 4.73 -3.91
N SER A 85 7.26 4.64 -3.16
CA SER A 85 6.05 3.96 -3.61
C SER A 85 4.81 4.61 -3.03
N TYR A 86 3.72 4.53 -3.78
CA TYR A 86 2.40 4.94 -3.38
C TYR A 86 1.40 3.84 -3.70
N SER A 87 0.66 3.41 -2.68
CA SER A 87 -0.43 2.45 -2.82
C SER A 87 -1.73 3.06 -2.35
N TYR A 88 -2.84 2.77 -3.03
CA TYR A 88 -4.17 3.12 -2.57
C TYR A 88 -5.11 1.93 -2.63
N LEU A 89 -6.01 1.83 -1.66
CA LEU A 89 -6.96 0.72 -1.56
C LEU A 89 -7.95 0.84 -2.72
N PHE A 90 -7.84 -0.09 -3.67
CA PHE A 90 -8.75 -0.19 -4.80
C PHE A 90 -10.01 -0.98 -4.41
N LYS A 91 -9.81 -2.11 -3.71
CA LYS A 91 -10.91 -2.96 -3.24
C LYS A 91 -10.62 -3.53 -1.86
N ALA A 92 -11.55 -3.29 -0.94
CA ALA A 92 -11.47 -3.83 0.42
C ALA A 92 -11.51 -5.37 0.42
N PRO A 93 -10.86 -6.04 1.39
CA PRO A 93 -10.14 -5.43 2.52
C PRO A 93 -8.65 -5.18 2.27
N HIS A 94 -8.07 -5.75 1.21
CA HIS A 94 -6.62 -5.80 1.05
C HIS A 94 -6.09 -5.54 -0.36
N ASN A 95 -6.91 -5.27 -1.39
CA ASN A 95 -6.42 -5.07 -2.75
C ASN A 95 -6.10 -3.59 -3.01
N TYR A 96 -4.86 -3.33 -3.38
CA TYR A 96 -4.31 -2.00 -3.66
C TYR A 96 -3.78 -1.92 -5.08
N THR A 97 -3.93 -0.75 -5.68
CA THR A 97 -3.11 -0.35 -6.82
C THR A 97 -1.88 0.38 -6.31
N THR A 98 -0.72 0.07 -6.87
CA THR A 98 0.57 0.61 -6.44
C THR A 98 1.35 1.15 -7.62
N THR A 99 2.01 2.28 -7.38
CA THR A 99 3.04 2.85 -8.26
C THR A 99 4.33 2.94 -7.47
N GLU A 100 5.40 2.35 -8.00
CA GLU A 100 6.77 2.51 -7.52
C GLU A 100 7.49 3.53 -8.40
N TYR A 101 8.37 4.34 -7.81
CA TYR A 101 9.10 5.41 -8.50
C TYR A 101 10.59 5.15 -8.44
N HIS A 102 11.31 5.59 -9.47
CA HIS A 102 12.76 5.78 -9.44
C HIS A 102 13.09 7.02 -8.60
N LYS A 103 14.33 7.13 -8.08
CA LYS A 103 14.80 8.33 -7.35
C LYS A 103 14.71 9.65 -8.14
N ASN A 104 14.64 9.57 -9.47
CA ASN A 104 14.44 10.74 -10.34
C ASN A 104 12.96 11.14 -10.49
N GLY A 105 12.04 10.47 -9.78
CA GLY A 105 10.61 10.74 -9.78
C GLY A 105 9.83 10.09 -10.92
N LYS A 106 10.49 9.44 -11.89
CA LYS A 106 9.80 8.69 -12.95
C LYS A 106 9.26 7.37 -12.41
N VAL A 107 8.14 6.90 -12.96
CA VAL A 107 7.58 5.59 -12.61
C VAL A 107 8.60 4.49 -12.89
N ALA A 108 8.79 3.60 -11.92
CA ALA A 108 9.63 2.41 -12.00
C ALA A 108 8.82 1.15 -12.25
N SER A 109 7.68 1.03 -11.58
CA SER A 109 6.71 -0.04 -11.86
C SER A 109 5.32 0.37 -11.40
N GLU A 110 4.31 -0.29 -11.93
CA GLU A 110 2.94 -0.15 -11.43
C GLU A 110 2.15 -1.44 -11.62
N GLY A 111 1.18 -1.67 -10.74
CA GLY A 111 0.32 -2.85 -10.77
C GLY A 111 -0.48 -3.01 -9.48
N GLU A 112 -1.08 -4.19 -9.30
CA GLU A 112 -1.92 -4.50 -8.14
C GLU A 112 -1.20 -5.35 -7.09
N GLY A 113 -1.63 -5.28 -5.85
CA GLY A 113 -1.14 -6.15 -4.79
C GLY A 113 -2.06 -6.22 -3.60
N ASP A 114 -1.88 -7.27 -2.82
CA ASP A 114 -2.61 -7.47 -1.58
C ASP A 114 -1.73 -7.07 -0.39
N TYR A 115 -2.23 -6.17 0.48
CA TYR A 115 -1.53 -5.73 1.69
C TYR A 115 -2.12 -6.36 2.95
N TYR A 116 -1.29 -7.13 3.65
CA TYR A 116 -1.61 -7.82 4.89
C TYR A 116 -0.99 -7.07 6.07
N LYS A 117 -1.75 -6.14 6.65
CA LYS A 117 -1.32 -5.28 7.77
C LYS A 117 -0.74 -6.06 8.96
N ALA A 118 -1.32 -7.22 9.30
CA ALA A 118 -0.90 -8.02 10.45
C ALA A 118 0.58 -8.45 10.36
N ASN A 119 1.08 -8.67 9.14
CA ASN A 119 2.46 -9.11 8.88
C ASN A 119 3.31 -8.02 8.23
N ASN A 120 2.76 -6.81 8.05
CA ASN A 120 3.31 -5.75 7.22
C ASN A 120 3.81 -6.25 5.85
N LEU A 121 3.00 -7.08 5.19
CA LEU A 121 3.38 -7.80 3.98
C LEU A 121 2.60 -7.29 2.77
N TYR A 122 3.30 -6.88 1.71
CA TYR A 122 2.69 -6.54 0.42
C TYR A 122 3.07 -7.60 -0.61
N LEU A 123 2.08 -8.22 -1.26
CA LEU A 123 2.29 -9.25 -2.28
C LEU A 123 1.72 -8.77 -3.62
N LYS A 124 2.55 -8.74 -4.66
CA LYS A 124 2.11 -8.37 -6.02
C LYS A 124 1.15 -9.43 -6.56
N ARG A 125 0.12 -8.97 -7.29
CA ARG A 125 -0.84 -9.80 -8.03
C ARG A 125 -1.10 -9.20 -9.41
N GLY A 126 -1.60 -10.04 -10.32
CA GLY A 126 -1.98 -9.58 -11.65
C GLY A 126 -0.77 -9.05 -12.43
N GLU A 127 -1.04 -8.22 -13.42
CA GLU A 127 0.00 -7.65 -14.28
C GLU A 127 0.68 -6.46 -13.60
N TRP A 128 1.99 -6.41 -13.75
CA TRP A 128 2.82 -5.29 -13.36
C TRP A 128 3.67 -4.86 -14.54
N ILE A 129 3.62 -3.58 -14.86
CA ILE A 129 4.43 -2.97 -15.92
C ILE A 129 5.68 -2.40 -15.26
N PHE A 130 6.85 -2.64 -15.86
CA PHE A 130 8.13 -2.14 -15.38
C PHE A 130 8.76 -1.19 -16.39
N TYR A 131 9.27 -0.08 -15.89
CA TYR A 131 9.75 1.05 -16.67
C TYR A 131 11.22 1.33 -16.37
N ASN A 132 11.98 1.66 -17.41
CA ASN A 132 13.36 2.09 -17.25
C ASN A 132 13.43 3.51 -16.68
N LYS A 133 14.63 3.98 -16.32
CA LYS A 133 14.83 5.34 -15.77
C LYS A 133 14.44 6.46 -16.73
N SER A 134 14.24 6.18 -18.02
CA SER A 134 13.75 7.14 -19.00
C SER A 134 12.22 7.19 -19.07
N GLY A 135 11.52 6.24 -18.45
CA GLY A 135 10.05 6.12 -18.44
C GLY A 135 9.52 5.22 -19.55
N LYS A 136 10.36 4.44 -20.24
CA LYS A 136 9.91 3.49 -21.25
C LYS A 136 9.64 2.12 -20.63
N PRO A 137 8.50 1.46 -20.93
CA PRO A 137 8.24 0.11 -20.46
C PRO A 137 9.26 -0.86 -21.07
N PHE A 138 9.78 -1.78 -20.26
CA PHE A 138 10.72 -2.82 -20.71
C PHE A 138 10.26 -4.23 -20.38
N SER A 139 9.31 -4.40 -19.45
CA SER A 139 8.69 -5.69 -19.19
C SER A 139 7.31 -5.59 -18.57
N ILE A 140 6.54 -6.67 -18.72
CA ILE A 140 5.34 -6.96 -17.93
C ILE A 140 5.54 -8.31 -17.24
N TYR A 141 5.23 -8.39 -15.95
CA TYR A 141 5.15 -9.66 -15.24
C TYR A 141 3.74 -9.88 -14.71
N ALA A 142 3.23 -11.10 -14.84
CA ALA A 142 2.02 -11.52 -14.14
C ALA A 142 2.41 -12.21 -12.83
N PHE A 143 1.94 -11.67 -11.71
CA PHE A 143 2.18 -12.20 -10.37
C PHE A 143 0.96 -12.92 -9.80
N MET A 144 1.22 -13.89 -8.94
CA MET A 144 0.24 -14.48 -8.04
C MET A 144 0.87 -14.74 -6.67
N HIS A 145 0.08 -14.94 -5.64
CA HIS A 145 0.57 -15.28 -4.31
C HIS A 145 -0.39 -16.20 -3.56
N ASP A 146 0.14 -16.91 -2.56
CA ASP A 146 -0.62 -17.78 -1.64
C ASP A 146 -0.96 -17.07 -0.30
N GLY A 147 -0.69 -15.76 -0.22
CA GLY A 147 -0.85 -14.96 1.00
C GLY A 147 0.39 -14.95 1.91
N LYS A 148 1.46 -15.66 1.52
CA LYS A 148 2.76 -15.69 2.22
C LYS A 148 3.92 -15.44 1.27
N LYS A 149 3.86 -16.03 0.08
CA LYS A 149 4.91 -16.04 -0.95
C LYS A 149 4.35 -15.54 -2.26
N GLN A 150 5.21 -14.87 -3.02
CA GLN A 150 4.89 -14.33 -4.34
C GLN A 150 5.52 -15.21 -5.43
N TYR A 151 4.80 -15.40 -6.51
CA TYR A 151 5.19 -16.22 -7.65
C TYR A 151 5.01 -15.45 -8.96
N VAL A 152 5.85 -15.76 -9.95
CA VAL A 152 5.75 -15.22 -11.30
C VAL A 152 5.12 -16.27 -12.21
N LYS A 153 4.00 -15.90 -12.83
CA LYS A 153 3.24 -16.75 -13.77
C LYS A 153 3.65 -16.51 -15.21
N SER A 154 3.97 -15.28 -15.59
CA SER A 154 4.46 -14.97 -16.93
C SER A 154 5.34 -13.72 -16.95
N GLU A 155 6.09 -13.60 -18.04
CA GLU A 155 6.98 -12.49 -18.37
C GLU A 155 6.81 -12.12 -19.84
N ILE A 156 6.62 -10.84 -20.11
CA ILE A 156 6.76 -10.24 -21.44
C ILE A 156 7.92 -9.25 -21.37
N LEU A 157 8.90 -9.36 -22.28
CA LEU A 157 10.00 -8.40 -22.40
C LEU A 157 9.85 -7.61 -23.69
N PHE A 158 10.06 -6.30 -23.61
CA PHE A 158 10.00 -5.39 -24.74
C PHE A 158 11.39 -4.93 -25.18
N ASP A 159 11.58 -4.77 -26.48
CA ASP A 159 12.65 -3.93 -27.00
C ASP A 159 12.30 -2.45 -26.77
N THR A 160 13.08 -1.76 -25.94
CA THR A 160 12.78 -0.36 -25.57
C THR A 160 13.04 0.67 -26.68
N ILE A 161 13.62 0.27 -27.82
CA ILE A 161 13.84 1.10 -29.00
C ILE A 161 12.69 0.92 -30.00
N THR A 162 12.35 -0.33 -30.31
CA THR A 162 11.36 -0.68 -31.34
C THR A 162 9.95 -0.91 -30.81
N GLY A 163 9.79 -1.08 -29.49
CA GLY A 163 8.51 -1.41 -28.85
C GLY A 163 8.03 -2.84 -29.07
N LYS A 164 8.79 -3.67 -29.80
CA LYS A 164 8.41 -5.05 -30.12
C LYS A 164 8.65 -5.98 -28.94
N ILE A 165 7.82 -7.02 -28.84
CA ILE A 165 8.02 -8.11 -27.87
C ILE A 165 9.26 -8.91 -28.27
N LYS A 166 10.21 -9.03 -27.34
CA LYS A 166 11.42 -9.86 -27.47
C LYS A 166 11.23 -11.26 -26.89
N LYS A 167 10.42 -11.35 -25.85
CA LYS A 167 10.17 -12.59 -25.11
C LYS A 167 8.76 -12.54 -24.56
N ASP A 168 8.07 -13.65 -24.68
CA ASP A 168 6.80 -13.91 -24.02
C ASP A 168 6.91 -15.34 -23.45
N THR A 169 6.75 -15.47 -22.14
CA THR A 169 6.98 -16.73 -21.44
C THR A 169 5.96 -16.93 -20.35
N VAL A 170 5.33 -18.10 -20.36
CA VAL A 170 4.46 -18.58 -19.28
C VAL A 170 5.22 -19.64 -18.50
N PHE A 171 5.29 -19.47 -17.18
CA PHE A 171 5.96 -20.41 -16.28
C PHE A 171 4.95 -21.42 -15.74
N ASN A 172 5.23 -22.70 -15.99
CA ASN A 172 4.43 -23.81 -15.47
C ASN A 172 5.36 -24.91 -14.90
N PRO A 173 5.47 -25.05 -13.57
CA PRO A 173 4.77 -24.26 -12.55
C PRO A 173 5.26 -22.80 -12.47
N PRO A 174 4.46 -21.87 -11.91
CA PRO A 174 4.93 -20.53 -11.55
C PRO A 174 6.15 -20.61 -10.63
N PHE A 175 7.19 -19.80 -10.88
CA PHE A 175 8.39 -19.84 -10.05
C PHE A 175 8.28 -18.89 -8.86
N LEU A 176 8.87 -19.31 -7.73
CA LEU A 176 8.91 -18.53 -6.49
C LEU A 176 9.85 -17.33 -6.64
N LEU A 177 9.37 -16.14 -6.29
CA LEU A 177 10.21 -14.96 -6.16
C LEU A 177 10.71 -14.87 -4.72
N GLU A 178 11.99 -15.13 -4.49
CA GLU A 178 12.59 -14.94 -3.16
C GLU A 178 12.56 -13.45 -2.76
N SER A 179 12.26 -13.19 -1.49
CA SER A 179 12.08 -11.83 -0.97
C SER A 179 13.37 -11.02 -1.06
N GLY A 180 13.46 -10.09 -2.01
CA GLY A 180 14.54 -9.11 -2.05
C GLY A 180 14.92 -8.67 -3.46
N GLY A 181 14.08 -7.84 -4.08
CA GLY A 181 14.47 -7.03 -5.22
C GLY A 181 14.69 -7.80 -6.53
N PHE A 182 14.27 -7.18 -7.62
CA PHE A 182 14.69 -7.59 -8.95
C PHE A 182 16.23 -7.59 -9.00
N VAL A 183 16.85 -8.76 -9.15
CA VAL A 183 18.20 -8.83 -9.74
C VAL A 183 17.97 -8.57 -11.24
N PRO A 184 18.39 -7.42 -11.79
CA PRO A 184 18.34 -7.26 -13.23
C PRO A 184 19.18 -8.38 -13.83
N ILE A 185 18.55 -9.22 -14.65
CA ILE A 185 19.23 -10.19 -15.49
C ILE A 185 20.31 -9.41 -16.22
N LYS A 186 21.58 -9.69 -15.91
CA LYS A 186 22.73 -9.18 -16.66
C LYS A 186 22.43 -9.51 -18.11
N SER A 187 22.28 -8.48 -18.96
CA SER A 187 22.19 -8.70 -20.40
C SER A 187 23.43 -9.47 -20.82
N SER A 188 23.22 -10.67 -21.32
CA SER A 188 24.22 -11.44 -22.02
C SER A 188 24.72 -10.61 -23.19
N ASN A 189 25.90 -10.00 -23.06
CA ASN A 189 26.68 -9.62 -24.24
C ASN A 189 27.29 -10.90 -24.79
N SER A 190 26.62 -11.48 -25.78
CA SER A 190 27.27 -12.38 -26.72
C SER A 190 28.25 -11.56 -27.57
N LYS A 191 29.53 -11.92 -27.43
CA LYS A 191 30.60 -11.94 -28.45
C LYS A 191 30.58 -10.88 -29.56
N ASN A 192 31.69 -10.14 -29.66
CA ASN A 192 32.44 -9.92 -30.89
C ASN A 192 33.91 -9.77 -30.49
N LYS A 193 34.74 -10.75 -30.87
CA LYS A 193 35.85 -10.64 -31.83
C LYS A 193 37.05 -9.90 -31.27
#